data_AF-A0A2P9GYU5-F1
#
_entry.id   AF-A0A2P9GYU5-F1
#
_cell.length_a   1.000
_cell.length_b   1.000
_cell.length_c   1.000
_cell.angle_alpha   90.00
_cell.angle_beta   90.00
_cell.angle_gamma   90.00
#
_symmetry.space_group_name_H-M   'P 1'
#
loop_
_entity.id
_entity.type
_entity.pdbx_description
1 polymer ?
#
loop_
_entity_poly.entity_id
_entity_poly.type
_entity_poly.pdbx_seq_one_letter_code
_entity_poly.pdbx_strand_id
1 'polypeptide(L)' 'MLYYNVSYKFNKRWTIEGDIFNLLNAKADDIDYYYPYRLTPTGPAVSGDVFHPVEPLTFRLALTMRF' A
#
# COMPACT_ATOMS: atom_id res chain seq x y z
N MET A 1 -8.55 2.79 -6.94
CA MET A 1 -8.69 2.26 -5.56
C MET A 1 -9.42 3.27 -4.69
N LEU A 2 -10.07 2.82 -3.60
CA LEU A 2 -10.78 3.69 -2.66
C LEU A 2 -9.99 3.81 -1.35
N TYR A 3 -9.79 5.04 -0.89
CA TYR A 3 -9.05 5.40 0.32
C TYR A 3 -9.91 6.30 1.19
N TYR A 4 -9.79 6.18 2.50
CA TYR A 4 -10.49 7.04 3.45
C TYR A 4 -9.55 7.50 4.57
N ASN A 5 -9.64 8.78 4.94
CA ASN A 5 -8.90 9.37 6.04
C ASN A 5 -9.87 10.09 6.98
N VAL A 6 -9.65 9.93 8.28
CA VAL A 6 -10.38 10.68 9.31
C VAL A 6 -9.40 11.16 10.36
N SER A 7 -9.55 12.42 10.77
CA SER A 7 -8.76 13.01 11.85
C SER A 7 -9.64 13.65 12.90
N TYR A 8 -9.18 13.63 14.15
CA TYR A 8 -9.85 14.26 15.26
C TYR A 8 -8.85 14.98 16.17
N LYS A 9 -9.10 16.27 16.41
CA LYS A 9 -8.28 17.11 17.27
C LYS A 9 -8.92 17.20 18.65
N PHE A 10 -8.36 16.47 19.63
CA PHE A 10 -8.86 16.47 21.00
C PHE A 10 -8.72 17.83 21.69
N ASN A 11 -7.59 18.50 21.47
CA ASN A 11 -7.30 19.82 22.02
C ASN A 11 -6.23 20.54 21.17
N LYS A 12 -5.75 21.70 21.63
CA LYS A 12 -4.74 22.48 20.89
C LYS A 12 -3.44 21.70 20.62
N ARG A 13 -3.13 20.68 21.43
CA ARG A 13 -1.87 19.92 21.38
C ARG A 13 -2.02 18.57 20.69
N TRP A 14 -3.12 17.84 20.90
CA TRP A 14 -3.25 16.45 20.48
C TRP A 14 -4.23 16.26 19.33
N THR A 15 -3.80 15.49 18.32
CA THR A 15 -4.62 15.07 17.17
C THR A 15 -4.41 13.58 16.92
N ILE A 16 -5.48 12.83 16.70
CA ILE A 16 -5.44 11.45 16.20
C ILE A 16 -5.91 11.42 14.76
N GLU A 17 -5.32 10.54 13.96
CA GLU A 17 -5.64 10.36 12.55
C GLU A 17 -5.65 8.87 12.22
N GLY A 18 -6.66 8.45 11.46
CA GLY A 18 -6.82 7.10 10.96
C GLY A 18 -6.98 7.09 9.45
N ASP A 19 -6.18 6.27 8.78
CA ASP A 19 -6.27 6.00 7.35
C ASP A 19 -6.75 4.56 7.12
N ILE A 20 -7.55 4.40 6.08
CA ILE A 20 -7.94 3.11 5.52
C ILE A 20 -7.54 3.09 4.05
N PHE A 21 -6.58 2.22 3.73
CA PHE A 21 -6.10 2.00 2.37
C PHE A 21 -6.74 0.76 1.77
N ASN A 22 -7.07 0.84 0.47
CA ASN A 22 -7.77 -0.21 -0.26
C ASN A 22 -9.07 -0.65 0.47
N LEU A 23 -9.99 0.31 0.71
CA LEU A 23 -11.20 0.12 1.53
C LEU A 23 -12.08 -1.05 1.07
N LEU A 24 -12.14 -1.32 -0.23
CA LEU A 24 -12.93 -2.41 -0.83
C LEU A 24 -12.14 -3.71 -1.00
N ASN A 25 -10.89 -3.75 -0.51
CA ASN A 25 -9.96 -4.87 -0.65
C ASN A 25 -9.87 -5.39 -2.10
N ALA A 26 -9.74 -4.47 -3.04
CA ALA A 26 -9.64 -4.78 -4.46
C ALA A 26 -8.36 -5.58 -4.73
N LYS A 27 -8.48 -6.59 -5.60
CA LYS A 27 -7.35 -7.34 -6.14
C LYS A 27 -6.97 -6.73 -7.49
N ALA A 28 -5.84 -6.07 -7.53
CA ALA A 28 -5.31 -5.43 -8.72
C ALA A 28 -3.77 -5.40 -8.62
N ASP A 29 -3.14 -5.06 -9.74
CA ASP A 29 -1.71 -4.92 -9.82
C ASP A 29 -1.36 -3.43 -9.69
N ASP A 30 -0.38 -3.10 -8.84
CA ASP A 30 0.09 -1.73 -8.61
C ASP A 30 0.99 -1.27 -9.75
N ILE A 31 1.85 -2.19 -10.21
CA ILE A 31 2.72 -1.98 -11.36
C ILE A 31 3.09 -3.30 -12.03
N ASP A 32 3.14 -3.26 -13.36
CA ASP A 32 3.53 -4.37 -14.21
C ASP A 32 4.77 -4.01 -15.03
N TYR A 33 5.74 -4.91 -15.08
CA TYR A 33 6.93 -4.77 -15.90
C TYR A 33 7.11 -5.97 -16.82
N TYR A 34 7.38 -5.72 -18.09
CA TYR A 34 7.79 -6.76 -19.02
C TYR A 34 9.31 -6.80 -19.16
N TYR A 35 9.95 -7.84 -18.65
CA TYR A 35 11.39 -8.05 -18.84
C TYR A 35 11.81 -9.53 -18.68
N PRO A 36 13.00 -9.92 -19.17
CA PRO A 36 13.54 -11.25 -18.94
C PRO A 36 13.95 -11.47 -17.47
N TYR A 37 13.39 -12.48 -16.81
CA TYR A 37 13.73 -12.86 -15.44
C TYR A 37 14.06 -14.36 -15.31
N ARG A 38 14.62 -14.77 -14.18
CA ARG A 38 14.92 -16.18 -13.87
C ARG A 38 14.14 -16.62 -12.63
N LEU A 39 13.51 -17.79 -12.68
CA LEU A 39 12.81 -18.38 -11.53
C LEU A 39 13.77 -18.96 -10.48
N THR A 40 14.95 -19.39 -10.92
CA THR A 40 16.03 -19.87 -10.04
C THR A 40 17.36 -19.25 -10.49
N PRO A 41 18.36 -19.13 -9.59
CA PRO A 41 19.64 -18.51 -9.94
C PRO A 41 20.37 -19.15 -11.13
N THR A 42 20.19 -20.45 -11.35
CA THR A 42 20.85 -21.24 -12.41
C THR A 42 19.94 -21.56 -13.60
N GLY A 43 18.67 -21.14 -13.58
CA GLY A 43 17.72 -21.41 -14.65
C GLY A 43 17.91 -20.52 -15.90
N PRO A 44 17.33 -20.91 -17.05
CA PRO A 44 17.28 -20.05 -18.23
C PRO A 44 16.45 -18.79 -17.94
N ALA A 45 16.76 -17.69 -18.63
CA ALA A 45 15.94 -16.48 -18.56
C ALA A 45 14.65 -16.68 -19.37
N VAL A 46 13.53 -16.21 -18.83
CA VAL A 46 12.20 -16.25 -19.44
C VAL A 46 11.68 -14.82 -19.47
N SER A 47 11.13 -14.39 -20.60
CA SER A 47 10.49 -13.07 -20.71
C SER A 47 9.02 -13.20 -20.33
N GLY A 48 8.54 -12.29 -19.50
CA GLY A 48 7.15 -12.26 -19.09
C GLY A 48 6.86 -11.04 -18.23
N ASP A 49 5.59 -10.92 -17.87
CA ASP A 49 5.13 -9.88 -16.96
C ASP A 49 5.48 -10.25 -15.52
N VAL A 50 6.07 -9.29 -14.83
CA VAL A 50 6.31 -9.34 -13.39
C VAL A 50 5.52 -8.21 -12.78
N PHE A 51 4.53 -8.56 -11.97
CA PHE A 51 3.63 -7.62 -11.34
C PHE A 51 3.92 -7.51 -9.84
N HIS A 52 3.72 -6.30 -9.31
CA HIS A 52 3.61 -6.09 -7.87
C HIS A 52 2.13 -5.90 -7.52
N PRO A 53 1.53 -6.78 -6.70
CA PRO A 53 0.14 -6.60 -6.31
C PRO A 53 -0.02 -5.33 -5.46
N VAL A 54 -1.17 -4.68 -5.60
CA VAL A 54 -1.58 -3.60 -4.70
C VAL A 54 -1.60 -4.07 -3.24
N GLU A 55 -1.32 -3.15 -2.32
CA GLU A 55 -1.44 -3.43 -0.89
C GLU A 55 -2.88 -3.91 -0.55
N PRO A 56 -3.02 -4.95 0.30
CA PRO A 56 -4.32 -5.35 0.84
C PRO A 56 -4.99 -4.22 1.63
N LEU A 57 -6.24 -4.43 2.06
CA LEU A 57 -6.90 -3.56 3.03
C LEU A 57 -5.99 -3.30 4.25
N THR A 58 -5.50 -2.06 4.35
CA THR A 58 -4.47 -1.67 5.32
C THR A 58 -4.96 -0.50 6.15
N PHE A 59 -4.68 -0.53 7.46
CA PHE A 59 -5.06 0.52 8.39
C PHE A 59 -3.81 1.20 8.95
N ARG A 60 -3.81 2.52 9.01
CA ARG A 60 -2.77 3.31 9.67
C ARG A 60 -3.40 4.20 10.73
N LEU A 61 -2.78 4.26 11.91
CA LEU A 61 -3.18 5.14 12.99
C LEU A 61 -2.00 6.01 13.41
N ALA A 62 -2.23 7.31 13.53
CA ALA A 62 -1.24 8.27 13.98
C ALA A 62 -1.77 9.11 15.15
N LEU A 63 -0.91 9.38 16.13
CA LEU A 63 -1.16 10.33 17.21
C LEU A 63 -0.09 11.41 17.14
N THR A 64 -0.50 12.67 17.01
CA THR A 64 0.41 13.81 16.90
C THR A 64 0.26 14.73 18.10
N MET A 65 1.39 15.14 18.69
CA MET A 65 1.47 16.22 19.66
C MET A 65 2.12 17.46 19.03
N ARG A 66 1.56 18.63 19.28
CA ARG A 66 2.16 19.94 18.96
C ARG A 66 2.55 20.65 20.27
N PHE A 67 3.78 21.15 20.31
CA PHE A 67 4.38 21.86 21.44
C PHE A 67 4.05 23.36 21.41
#